data_AF-A0A356QCM0-F1
#
_entry.id   AF-A0A356QCM0-F1
#
_cell.length_a   1.000
_cell.length_b   1.000
_cell.length_c   1.000
_cell.angle_alpha   90.00
_cell.angle_beta   90.00
_cell.angle_gamma   90.00
#
_symmetry.space_group_name_H-M   'P 1'
#
loop_
_entity.id
_entity.type
_entity.pdbx_description
1 polymer ?
#
loop_
_entity_poly.entity_id
_entity_poly.type
_entity_poly.pdbx_seq_one_letter_code
_entity_poly.pdbx_strand_id
1 'polypeptide(L)'
;KSAVARFSRTLATTFSSGVPLVEGLDTAAGATGNKVYEHAVVQTRQDVATGQQLHFAMRMTNRFPALAVQMVSIGEEAGSLDAMLNRVADYYEEEVDNKVDALTSLMEPVIIVVLGLLVGGVVVSMYLPIVNLGSAL
;
A
#
# COMPACT_ATOMS: atom_id res chain seq x y z
N LYS A 1 -0.24 -3.55 1.22
CA LYS A 1 -0.74 -2.25 1.74
C LYS A 1 -1.44 -1.46 0.63
N SER A 2 -0.78 -1.15 -0.50
CA SER A 2 -1.47 -0.57 -1.68
C SER A 2 -2.69 -1.39 -2.17
N ALA A 3 -2.60 -2.73 -2.21
CA ALA A 3 -3.76 -3.57 -2.56
C ALA A 3 -4.95 -3.43 -1.59
N VAL A 4 -4.67 -3.25 -0.29
CA VAL A 4 -5.70 -3.04 0.74
C VAL A 4 -6.30 -1.64 0.62
N ALA A 5 -5.48 -0.62 0.33
CA ALA A 5 -5.95 0.74 0.06
C ALA A 5 -6.94 0.78 -1.12
N ARG A 6 -6.56 0.17 -2.25
CA ARG A 6 -7.43 0.09 -3.44
C ARG A 6 -8.71 -0.70 -3.17
N PHE A 7 -8.57 -1.88 -2.54
CA PHE A 7 -9.72 -2.69 -2.10
C PHE A 7 -10.69 -1.84 -1.26
N SER A 8 -10.19 -1.22 -0.19
CA SER A 8 -11.01 -0.47 0.77
C SER A 8 -11.63 0.77 0.15
N ARG A 9 -10.90 1.51 -0.70
CA ARG A 9 -11.43 2.66 -1.42
C ARG A 9 -12.55 2.25 -2.38
N THR A 10 -12.33 1.24 -3.20
CA THR A 10 -13.35 0.77 -4.14
C THR A 10 -14.57 0.23 -3.40
N LEU A 11 -14.38 -0.54 -2.32
CA LEU A 11 -15.49 -1.06 -1.54
C LEU A 11 -16.26 0.06 -0.82
N ALA A 12 -15.56 1.03 -0.23
CA ALA A 12 -16.19 2.19 0.42
C ALA A 12 -17.03 3.00 -0.58
N THR A 13 -16.48 3.33 -1.75
CA THR A 13 -17.19 4.12 -2.77
C THR A 13 -18.40 3.37 -3.35
N THR A 14 -18.26 2.07 -3.62
CA THR A 14 -19.38 1.27 -4.16
C THR A 14 -20.48 1.11 -3.11
N PHE A 15 -20.11 0.81 -1.86
CA PHE A 15 -21.06 0.64 -0.77
C PHE A 15 -21.78 1.94 -0.41
N SER A 16 -21.07 3.08 -0.35
CA SER A 16 -21.67 4.40 -0.12
C SER A 16 -22.62 4.84 -1.24
N SER A 17 -22.40 4.34 -2.46
CA SER A 17 -23.27 4.55 -3.61
C SER A 17 -24.53 3.66 -3.59
N GLY A 18 -24.72 2.84 -2.55
CA GLY A 18 -25.86 1.94 -2.40
C GLY A 18 -25.73 0.63 -3.19
N VAL A 19 -24.55 0.32 -3.74
CA VAL A 19 -24.30 -0.96 -4.41
C VAL A 19 -24.33 -2.09 -3.36
N PRO A 20 -25.03 -3.22 -3.63
CA PRO A 20 -25.03 -4.36 -2.73
C PRO A 20 -23.62 -4.84 -2.38
N LEU A 21 -23.37 -5.18 -1.11
CA LEU A 21 -22.04 -5.53 -0.62
C LEU A 21 -21.33 -6.61 -1.45
N VAL A 22 -22.06 -7.65 -1.85
CA VAL A 22 -21.53 -8.77 -2.65
C VAL A 22 -21.05 -8.32 -4.04
N GLU A 23 -21.70 -7.32 -4.63
CA GLU A 23 -21.33 -6.72 -5.92
C GLU A 23 -20.21 -5.69 -5.76
N GLY A 24 -20.23 -4.91 -4.68
CA GLY A 24 -19.12 -4.05 -4.28
C GLY A 24 -17.82 -4.82 -4.04
N LEU A 25 -17.90 -6.00 -3.42
CA LEU A 25 -16.76 -6.91 -3.22
C LEU A 25 -16.21 -7.43 -4.55
N ASP A 26 -17.06 -7.71 -5.53
CA ASP A 26 -16.63 -8.16 -6.87
C ASP A 26 -15.83 -7.05 -7.58
N THR A 27 -16.35 -5.81 -7.51
CA THR A 27 -15.66 -4.62 -8.03
C THR A 27 -14.33 -4.37 -7.31
N ALA A 28 -14.33 -4.51 -5.98
CA ALA A 28 -13.14 -4.33 -5.16
C ALA A 28 -12.07 -5.42 -5.39
N ALA A 29 -12.47 -6.64 -5.75
CA ALA A 29 -11.54 -7.72 -6.11
C ALA A 29 -10.68 -7.33 -7.33
N GLY A 30 -11.33 -6.82 -8.38
CA GLY A 30 -10.66 -6.34 -9.60
C GLY A 30 -9.75 -5.12 -9.36
N ALA A 31 -10.11 -4.26 -8.40
CA ALA A 31 -9.35 -3.05 -8.07
C ALA A 31 -8.06 -3.33 -7.27
N THR A 32 -7.92 -4.49 -6.64
CA THR A 32 -6.77 -4.79 -5.75
C THR A 32 -5.41 -4.73 -6.46
N GLY A 33 -5.36 -5.03 -7.76
CA GLY A 33 -4.12 -5.08 -8.56
C GLY A 33 -3.13 -6.17 -8.11
N ASN A 34 -3.56 -7.11 -7.27
CA ASN A 34 -2.73 -8.19 -6.75
C ASN A 34 -3.54 -9.49 -6.68
N LYS A 35 -3.14 -10.51 -7.44
CA LYS A 35 -3.85 -11.80 -7.54
C LYS A 35 -4.10 -12.47 -6.18
N VAL A 36 -3.18 -12.33 -5.23
CA VAL A 36 -3.34 -12.91 -3.89
C VAL A 36 -4.47 -12.23 -3.12
N TYR A 37 -4.59 -10.91 -3.23
CA TYR A 37 -5.68 -10.16 -2.61
C TYR A 37 -6.97 -10.33 -3.38
N GLU A 38 -6.93 -10.37 -4.71
CA GLU A 38 -8.09 -10.68 -5.55
C GLU A 38 -8.75 -12.01 -5.15
N HIS A 39 -7.97 -13.10 -5.04
CA HIS A 39 -8.48 -14.38 -4.57
C HIS A 39 -9.06 -14.32 -3.14
N ALA A 40 -8.41 -13.57 -2.24
CA ALA A 40 -8.92 -13.39 -0.88
C ALA A 40 -10.25 -12.62 -0.86
N VAL A 41 -10.41 -11.58 -1.68
CA VAL A 41 -11.67 -10.83 -1.80
C VAL A 41 -12.75 -11.70 -2.43
N VAL A 42 -12.44 -12.50 -3.45
CA VAL A 42 -13.40 -13.44 -4.07
C VAL A 42 -13.88 -14.49 -3.05
N GLN A 43 -12.97 -15.04 -2.23
CA GLN A 43 -13.36 -15.93 -1.14
C GLN A 43 -14.24 -15.21 -0.11
N THR A 44 -13.85 -13.99 0.29
CA THR A 44 -14.63 -13.16 1.22
C THR A 44 -16.04 -12.91 0.69
N ARG A 45 -16.17 -12.61 -0.61
CA ARG A 45 -17.45 -12.44 -1.30
C ARG A 45 -18.32 -13.70 -1.23
N GLN A 46 -17.75 -14.88 -1.47
CA GLN A 46 -18.48 -16.14 -1.40
C GLN A 46 -19.02 -16.39 -0.01
N ASP A 47 -18.18 -16.23 1.02
CA ASP A 47 -18.58 -16.38 2.41
C ASP A 47 -19.70 -15.39 2.79
N VAL A 48 -19.56 -14.12 2.41
CA VAL A 48 -20.59 -13.08 2.65
C VAL A 48 -21.89 -13.39 1.91
N ALA A 49 -21.82 -13.91 0.68
CA ALA A 49 -22.99 -14.33 -0.08
C ALA A 49 -23.74 -15.49 0.57
N THR A 50 -23.06 -16.32 1.37
CA THR A 50 -23.70 -17.37 2.19
C THR A 50 -24.28 -16.87 3.52
N GLY A 51 -24.16 -15.57 3.81
CA GLY A 51 -24.70 -14.93 5.02
C GLY A 51 -23.67 -14.77 6.15
N GLN A 52 -22.39 -15.02 5.89
CA GLN A 52 -21.32 -14.78 6.86
C GLN A 52 -21.05 -13.27 7.01
N GLN A 53 -20.71 -12.83 8.22
CA GLN A 53 -20.31 -11.44 8.47
C GLN A 53 -19.00 -11.11 7.74
N LEU A 54 -18.90 -9.90 7.19
CA LEU A 54 -17.78 -9.45 6.38
C LEU A 54 -16.46 -9.50 7.16
N HIS A 55 -16.43 -9.00 8.41
CA HIS A 55 -15.20 -9.01 9.20
C HIS A 55 -14.70 -10.44 9.44
N PHE A 56 -15.62 -11.39 9.66
CA PHE A 56 -15.26 -12.78 9.89
C PHE A 56 -14.74 -13.43 8.59
N ALA A 57 -15.41 -13.20 7.46
CA ALA A 57 -14.95 -13.65 6.15
C ALA A 57 -13.56 -13.08 5.80
N MET A 58 -13.33 -11.79 6.04
CA MET A 58 -12.02 -11.16 5.87
C MET A 58 -10.96 -11.82 6.76
N ARG A 59 -11.28 -12.11 8.03
CA ARG A 59 -10.36 -12.76 8.97
C ARG A 59 -9.96 -14.17 8.51
N MET A 60 -10.90 -14.94 7.97
CA MET A 60 -10.65 -16.32 7.50
C MET A 60 -9.59 -16.40 6.39
N THR A 61 -9.50 -15.37 5.55
CA THR A 61 -8.49 -15.34 4.48
C THR A 61 -7.05 -15.12 4.97
N ASN A 62 -6.86 -14.60 6.19
CA ASN A 62 -5.56 -14.22 6.76
C ASN A 62 -4.72 -13.28 5.86
N ARG A 63 -5.34 -12.56 4.91
CA ARG A 63 -4.65 -11.60 4.03
C ARG A 63 -4.88 -10.14 4.42
N PHE A 64 -6.02 -9.88 5.05
CA PHE A 64 -6.36 -8.53 5.50
C PHE A 64 -5.63 -8.19 6.81
N PRO A 65 -5.10 -6.97 6.95
CA PRO A 65 -4.51 -6.53 8.21
C PRO A 65 -5.54 -6.53 9.34
N ALA A 66 -5.09 -6.76 10.58
CA ALA A 66 -5.96 -6.82 11.75
C ALA A 66 -6.79 -5.54 11.96
N LEU A 67 -6.19 -4.37 11.70
CA LEU A 67 -6.87 -3.08 11.84
C LEU A 67 -8.03 -2.91 10.85
N ALA A 68 -7.87 -3.31 9.58
CA ALA A 68 -8.95 -3.33 8.59
C ALA A 68 -10.12 -4.21 9.07
N VAL A 69 -9.82 -5.45 9.49
CA VAL A 69 -10.82 -6.39 10.00
C VAL A 69 -11.55 -5.82 11.21
N GLN A 70 -10.83 -5.19 12.14
CA GLN A 70 -11.41 -4.62 13.35
C GLN A 70 -12.34 -3.44 13.06
N MET A 71 -11.94 -2.51 12.19
CA MET A 71 -12.81 -1.39 11.82
C MET A 71 -14.09 -1.87 11.13
N VAL A 72 -13.98 -2.88 10.26
CA VAL A 72 -15.16 -3.52 9.64
C VAL A 72 -16.04 -4.19 10.70
N SER A 73 -15.47 -4.90 11.67
CA SER A 73 -16.22 -5.51 12.79
C SER A 73 -17.04 -4.46 13.56
N ILE A 74 -16.42 -3.34 13.91
CA ILE A 74 -17.08 -2.21 14.60
C ILE A 74 -18.21 -1.64 13.73
N GLY A 75 -17.97 -1.50 12.43
CA GLY A 75 -18.95 -0.97 11.47
C GLY A 75 -20.15 -1.90 11.29
N GLU A 76 -19.94 -3.21 11.23
CA GLU A 76 -21.02 -4.20 11.15
C GLU A 76 -21.86 -4.26 12.43
N GLU A 77 -21.23 -4.21 13.61
CA GLU A 77 -21.94 -4.23 14.89
C GLU A 77 -22.72 -2.94 15.15
N ALA A 78 -22.15 -1.79 14.78
CA ALA A 78 -22.76 -0.47 14.99
C ALA A 78 -23.69 -0.03 13.84
N GLY A 79 -23.85 -0.84 12.79
CA GLY A 79 -24.61 -0.46 11.59
C GLY A 79 -24.03 0.74 10.82
N SER A 80 -22.74 1.03 11.02
CA SER A 80 -22.01 2.16 10.43
C SER A 80 -20.88 1.70 9.50
N LEU A 81 -21.10 0.57 8.81
CA LEU A 81 -20.12 -0.05 7.91
C LEU A 81 -19.57 0.91 6.86
N ASP A 82 -20.42 1.78 6.28
CA ASP A 82 -19.99 2.78 5.31
C ASP A 82 -18.92 3.74 5.88
N ALA A 83 -19.18 4.31 7.06
CA ALA A 83 -18.23 5.20 7.73
C ALA A 83 -16.92 4.48 8.08
N MET A 84 -16.99 3.22 8.53
CA MET A 84 -15.79 2.44 8.85
C MET A 84 -15.01 2.01 7.61
N LEU A 85 -15.67 1.66 6.50
CA LEU A 85 -14.99 1.37 5.24
C LEU A 85 -14.24 2.59 4.69
N ASN A 86 -14.84 3.78 4.78
CA ASN A 86 -14.15 5.03 4.43
C ASN A 86 -12.94 5.27 5.34
N ARG A 87 -13.09 5.06 6.66
CA ARG A 87 -11.97 5.15 7.62
C ARG A 87 -10.82 4.20 7.27
N VAL A 88 -11.13 2.98 6.85
CA VAL A 88 -10.14 2.00 6.39
C VAL A 88 -9.45 2.47 5.11
N ALA A 89 -10.22 2.98 4.15
CA ALA A 89 -9.68 3.50 2.89
C ALA A 89 -8.71 4.67 3.13
N ASP A 90 -9.15 5.69 3.88
CA ASP A 90 -8.35 6.88 4.19
C ASP A 90 -7.06 6.48 4.90
N TYR A 91 -7.13 5.60 5.91
CA TYR A 91 -5.95 5.15 6.65
C TYR A 91 -4.91 4.46 5.76
N TYR A 92 -5.34 3.52 4.90
CA TYR A 92 -4.39 2.78 4.06
C TYR A 92 -3.91 3.58 2.85
N GLU A 93 -4.68 4.56 2.36
CA GLU A 93 -4.19 5.53 1.38
C GLU A 93 -3.12 6.42 2.00
N GLU A 94 -3.38 7.01 3.16
CA GLU A 94 -2.39 7.82 3.89
C GLU A 94 -1.13 7.01 4.21
N GLU A 95 -1.26 5.73 4.59
CA GLU A 95 -0.10 4.86 4.80
C GLU A 95 0.69 4.59 3.51
N VAL A 96 0.03 4.54 2.36
CA VAL A 96 0.70 4.38 1.05
C VAL A 96 1.39 5.67 0.67
N ASP A 97 0.74 6.82 0.82
CA ASP A 97 1.28 8.13 0.48
C ASP A 97 2.50 8.47 1.34
N ASN A 98 2.41 8.27 2.66
CA ASN A 98 3.54 8.44 3.57
C ASN A 98 4.77 7.61 3.18
N LYS A 99 4.55 6.40 2.63
CA LYS A 99 5.64 5.56 2.14
C LYS A 99 6.23 6.08 0.83
N VAL A 100 5.39 6.59 -0.07
CA VAL A 100 5.84 7.19 -1.33
C VAL A 100 6.65 8.46 -1.05
N ASP A 101 6.20 9.29 -0.11
CA ASP A 101 6.91 10.52 0.28
C ASP A 101 8.24 10.21 0.95
N ALA A 102 8.29 9.22 1.84
CA ALA A 102 9.55 8.78 2.45
C ALA A 102 10.55 8.26 1.39
N LEU A 103 10.08 7.49 0.40
CA LEU A 103 10.93 7.04 -0.71
C LEU A 103 11.42 8.20 -1.57
N THR A 104 10.55 9.20 -1.81
CA THR A 104 10.89 10.40 -2.58
C THR A 104 11.92 11.26 -1.85
N SER A 105 11.78 11.42 -0.52
CA SER A 105 12.75 12.15 0.31
C SER A 105 14.14 11.50 0.30
N LEU A 106 14.22 10.17 0.19
CA LEU A 106 15.50 9.46 0.07
C LEU A 106 16.20 9.66 -1.29
N MET A 107 15.50 10.14 -2.32
CA MET A 107 16.12 10.40 -3.62
C MET A 107 17.14 11.53 -3.58
N GLU A 108 16.89 12.58 -2.78
CA GLU A 108 17.79 13.73 -2.67
C GLU A 108 19.18 13.33 -2.11
N PRO A 109 19.28 12.61 -0.96
CA PRO A 109 20.55 12.09 -0.47
C PRO A 109 21.27 11.18 -1.48
N VAL A 110 20.52 10.31 -2.19
CA VAL A 110 21.11 9.41 -3.19
C VAL A 110 21.75 10.20 -4.33
N ILE A 111 21.09 11.24 -4.83
CA ILE A 111 21.63 12.11 -5.88
C ILE A 111 22.93 12.79 -5.40
N ILE A 112 22.95 13.31 -4.17
CA ILE A 112 24.16 13.96 -3.59
C ILE A 112 25.31 12.96 -3.48
N VAL A 113 25.06 11.74 -3.01
CA VAL A 113 26.08 10.68 -2.91
C VAL A 113 26.64 10.31 -4.29
N VAL A 114 25.77 10.11 -5.28
CA VAL A 114 26.19 9.78 -6.66
C VAL A 114 27.02 10.92 -7.26
N LEU A 115 26.59 12.18 -7.09
CA LEU A 115 27.31 13.34 -7.59
C LEU A 115 28.66 13.51 -6.89
N GLY A 116 28.70 13.31 -5.56
CA GLY A 116 29.93 13.34 -4.77
C GLY A 116 30.93 12.27 -5.19
N LEU A 117 30.47 11.04 -5.48
CA LEU A 117 31.32 9.97 -5.99
C LEU A 117 31.86 10.28 -7.40
N LEU A 118 31.04 10.85 -8.28
CA LEU A 118 31.47 11.24 -9.63
C LEU A 118 32.54 12.34 -9.57
N VAL A 119 32.26 13.43 -8.84
CA VAL A 119 33.21 14.55 -8.70
C VAL A 119 34.47 14.10 -7.97
N GLY A 120 34.33 13.36 -6.87
CA GLY A 120 35.46 12.81 -6.12
C GLY A 120 36.31 11.87 -6.97
N GLY A 121 35.69 11.01 -7.78
CA GLY A 121 36.37 10.12 -8.73
C GLY A 121 37.19 10.91 -9.76
N VAL A 122 36.64 11.99 -10.31
CA VAL A 122 37.37 12.87 -11.23
C VAL A 122 38.58 13.50 -10.55
N VAL A 123 38.41 14.06 -9.34
CA VAL A 123 39.53 14.69 -8.59
C VAL A 123 40.63 13.68 -8.32
N VAL A 124 40.30 12.50 -7.76
CA VAL A 124 41.28 11.44 -7.49
C VAL A 124 42.02 11.02 -8.76
N SER A 125 41.30 10.87 -9.89
CA SER A 125 41.89 10.50 -11.17
C SER A 125 42.88 11.55 -11.71
N MET A 126 42.64 12.83 -11.42
CA MET A 126 43.49 13.94 -11.86
C MET A 126 44.74 14.12 -10.97
N TYR A 127 44.61 13.90 -9.66
CA TYR A 127 45.70 14.11 -8.70
C TYR A 127 46.64 12.90 -8.54
N LEU A 128 46.15 11.66 -8.68
CA LEU A 128 46.97 10.45 -8.58
C LEU A 128 48.22 10.47 -9.50
N PRO A 129 48.12 10.84 -10.80
CA PRO A 129 49.27 10.93 -11.68
C PRO A 129 50.30 11.96 -11.22
N ILE A 130 49.86 13.11 -10.71
CA ILE A 130 50.74 14.18 -10.22
C ILE A 130 51.53 13.70 -9.00
N VAL A 131 50.87 13.02 -8.07
CA VAL A 131 51.53 12.46 -6.87
C VAL A 131 52.57 11.39 -7.26
N ASN A 132 52.23 10.51 -8.21
CA ASN A 132 53.16 9.49 -8.70
C ASN A 132 54.36 10.07 -9.46
N LEU A 133 54.20 11.20 -10.16
CA LEU A 133 55.33 11.91 -10.77
C LEU A 133 56.20 12.61 -9.74
N GLY A 134 55.60 13.15 -8.67
CA GLY A 134 56.32 13.81 -7.59
C GLY A 134 57.12 12.85 -6.69
N SER A 135 56.70 11.59 -6.56
CA SER A 135 57.45 10.56 -5.82
C SER A 135 58.57 9.89 -6.64
N ALA A 136 58.60 10.12 -7.96
CA ALA A 136 59.61 9.60 -8.87
C ALA A 136 60.78 10.57 -9.13
N LEU A 137 60.73 11.78 -8.57
CA LEU A 137 61.80 12.81 -8.56
C LEU A 137 62.47 12.86 -7.19
#